data_AF-A0A7C7DY24-F1
#
_entry.id   AF-A0A7C7DY24-F1
#
_cell.length_a   1.000
_cell.length_b   1.000
_cell.length_c   1.000
_cell.angle_alpha   90.00
_cell.angle_beta   90.00
_cell.angle_gamma   90.00
#
_symmetry.space_group_name_H-M   'P 1'
#
loop_
_entity.id
_entity.type
_entity.pdbx_description
1 polymer ?
#
loop_
_entity_poly.entity_id
_entity_poly.type
_entity_poly.pdbx_seq_one_letter_code
_entity_poly.pdbx_strand_id
1 'polypeptide(L)'
;LYDCDPRKEEKACLVPYVEEVTDDISRMAGGTSSARGTGGMATKLQAANTARHAGVDVVIAAGMEPDVILRVADGEAVGTRFPALDTRLESRKAWILAGPKPAGRLIVDDGAAEAICHKGRSLLPAGIRKVEGNFLRGDTVLILDNARRELARGIVGYTAADLRKIAGCRSDDIETRLGYTYGDVAVHRNDLILLTD
;
A
#
# COMPACT_ATOMS: atom_id res chain seq x y z
N LEU A 1 13.38 -3.44 -17.34
CA LEU A 1 13.28 -1.97 -17.48
C LEU A 1 14.44 -1.54 -18.37
N TYR A 2 14.18 -0.70 -19.38
CA TYR A 2 15.25 -0.14 -20.21
C TYR A 2 15.46 1.32 -19.83
N ASP A 3 16.68 1.81 -19.98
CA ASP A 3 17.07 3.21 -19.75
C ASP A 3 16.44 4.19 -20.76
N CYS A 4 16.13 3.71 -21.96
CA CYS A 4 15.33 4.41 -22.97
C CYS A 4 14.43 3.44 -23.76
N ASP A 5 13.58 3.95 -24.67
CA ASP A 5 12.64 3.12 -25.45
C ASP A 5 13.41 2.29 -26.51
N PRO A 6 13.52 0.96 -26.36
CA PRO A 6 14.28 0.11 -27.28
C PRO A 6 13.68 0.05 -28.69
N ARG A 7 12.48 0.59 -28.90
CA ARG A 7 11.86 0.70 -30.23
C ARG A 7 12.31 1.95 -30.99
N LYS A 8 12.85 2.95 -30.27
CA LYS A 8 13.26 4.24 -30.82
C LYS A 8 14.78 4.40 -30.81
N GLU A 9 15.43 3.82 -29.82
CA GLU A 9 16.86 3.94 -29.59
C GLU A 9 17.50 2.55 -29.58
N GLU A 10 18.39 2.31 -30.53
CA GLU A 10 19.07 1.02 -30.71
C GLU A 10 20.06 0.69 -29.57
N LYS A 11 20.45 1.73 -28.80
CA LYS A 11 21.38 1.63 -27.65
C LYS A 11 20.68 1.41 -26.31
N ALA A 12 19.37 1.17 -26.30
CA ALA A 12 18.64 0.94 -25.06
C ALA A 12 19.21 -0.26 -24.28
N CYS A 13 19.66 0.00 -23.06
CA CYS A 13 20.26 -1.00 -22.19
C CYS A 13 19.25 -1.43 -21.12
N LEU A 14 19.22 -2.74 -20.83
CA LEU A 14 18.45 -3.24 -19.69
C LEU A 14 19.08 -2.72 -18.40
N VAL A 15 18.27 -2.11 -17.55
CA VAL A 15 18.66 -1.73 -16.19
C VAL A 15 18.54 -2.99 -15.31
N PRO A 16 19.64 -3.58 -14.83
CA PRO A 16 19.58 -4.86 -14.09
C PRO A 16 19.15 -4.67 -12.63
N TYR A 17 19.38 -3.49 -12.07
CA TYR A 17 19.19 -3.21 -10.65
C TYR A 17 18.72 -1.77 -10.42
N VAL A 18 17.71 -1.59 -9.57
CA VAL A 18 17.16 -0.27 -9.23
C VAL A 18 17.02 -0.16 -7.72
N GLU A 19 17.95 0.58 -7.11
CA GLU A 19 17.96 0.83 -5.66
C GLU A 19 16.84 1.77 -5.22
N GLU A 20 16.43 2.73 -6.05
CA GLU A 20 15.36 3.67 -5.73
C GLU A 20 14.48 3.92 -6.95
N VAL A 21 13.16 3.92 -6.77
CA VAL A 21 12.21 4.27 -7.85
C VAL A 21 12.05 5.79 -7.86
N THR A 22 13.00 6.49 -8.48
CA THR A 22 12.98 7.95 -8.61
C THR A 22 11.99 8.43 -9.68
N ASP A 23 11.73 9.73 -9.72
CA ASP A 23 10.96 10.36 -10.79
C ASP A 23 11.58 10.10 -12.18
N ASP A 24 12.90 10.00 -12.25
CA ASP A 24 13.61 9.71 -13.50
C ASP A 24 13.36 8.26 -13.96
N ILE A 25 13.43 7.28 -13.05
CA ILE A 25 13.06 5.88 -13.32
C ILE A 25 11.60 5.77 -13.76
N SER A 26 10.71 6.51 -13.11
CA SER A 26 9.29 6.56 -13.45
C SER A 26 9.05 7.18 -14.83
N ARG A 27 9.81 8.22 -15.18
CA ARG A 27 9.75 8.88 -16.50
C ARG A 27 10.25 7.96 -17.62
N MET A 28 11.32 7.19 -17.39
CA MET A 28 11.82 6.17 -18.30
C MET A 28 10.74 5.11 -18.62
N ALA A 29 9.94 4.74 -17.61
CA ALA A 29 8.84 3.78 -17.77
C ALA A 29 7.54 4.36 -18.36
N GLY A 30 7.38 5.69 -18.38
CA GLY A 30 6.19 6.39 -18.88
C GLY A 30 6.08 6.46 -20.41
N GLY A 31 7.17 6.18 -21.14
CA GLY A 31 7.21 6.28 -22.61
C GLY A 31 6.55 5.14 -23.39
N THR A 32 6.18 4.03 -22.75
CA THR A 32 5.68 2.83 -23.43
C THR A 32 4.16 2.82 -23.62
N SER A 33 3.68 3.37 -24.74
CA SER A 33 2.34 3.11 -25.28
C SER A 33 2.35 1.80 -26.10
N SER A 34 2.31 0.63 -25.45
CA SER A 34 2.09 -0.63 -26.17
C SER A 34 0.63 -1.07 -26.08
N ALA A 35 -0.02 -1.22 -27.23
CA ALA A 35 -1.46 -1.46 -27.42
C ALA A 35 -2.03 -2.81 -26.91
N ARG A 36 -1.30 -3.58 -26.10
CA ARG A 36 -1.70 -4.93 -25.67
C ARG A 36 -1.39 -5.24 -24.19
N GLY A 37 -1.81 -4.35 -23.29
CA GLY A 37 -1.84 -4.63 -21.85
C GLY A 37 -2.42 -3.47 -21.06
N THR A 38 -3.38 -3.73 -20.18
CA THR A 38 -4.11 -2.73 -19.37
C THR A 38 -3.28 -2.12 -18.22
N GLY A 39 -1.97 -2.42 -18.13
CA GLY A 39 -1.04 -1.85 -17.15
C GLY A 39 0.41 -1.84 -17.68
N GLY A 40 0.91 -0.65 -18.03
CA GLY A 40 2.23 -0.43 -18.62
C GLY A 40 3.40 -0.66 -17.66
N MET A 41 4.60 -0.22 -18.04
CA MET A 41 5.76 -0.27 -17.14
C MET A 41 5.58 0.60 -15.90
N ALA A 42 4.88 1.74 -16.02
CA ALA A 42 4.52 2.60 -14.89
C ALA A 42 3.75 1.85 -13.79
N THR A 43 2.75 1.04 -14.16
CA THR A 43 1.97 0.24 -13.18
C THR A 43 2.83 -0.83 -12.52
N LYS A 44 3.78 -1.43 -13.26
CA LYS A 44 4.72 -2.42 -12.68
C LYS A 44 5.71 -1.77 -11.72
N LEU A 45 6.17 -0.56 -12.01
CA LEU A 45 7.00 0.21 -11.07
C LEU A 45 6.22 0.59 -9.81
N GLN A 46 4.97 1.01 -9.95
CA GLN A 46 4.12 1.30 -8.78
C GLN A 46 3.93 0.05 -7.91
N ALA A 47 3.62 -1.10 -8.52
CA ALA A 47 3.50 -2.36 -7.80
C ALA A 47 4.82 -2.79 -7.15
N ALA A 48 5.93 -2.65 -7.87
CA ALA A 48 7.26 -2.94 -7.34
C ALA A 48 7.55 -2.05 -6.12
N ASN A 49 7.32 -0.74 -6.23
CA ASN A 49 7.55 0.18 -5.13
C ASN A 49 6.72 -0.20 -3.89
N THR A 50 5.43 -0.49 -4.06
CA THR A 50 4.56 -0.95 -2.97
C THR A 50 5.09 -2.21 -2.28
N ALA A 51 5.52 -3.21 -3.04
CA ALA A 51 6.05 -4.45 -2.48
C ALA A 51 7.41 -4.24 -1.77
N ARG A 52 8.28 -3.39 -2.30
CA ARG A 52 9.56 -3.02 -1.67
C ARG A 52 9.37 -2.34 -0.32
N HIS A 53 8.41 -1.43 -0.22
CA HIS A 53 8.01 -0.81 1.05
C HIS A 53 7.42 -1.82 2.05
N ALA A 54 6.89 -2.95 1.58
CA ALA A 54 6.48 -4.07 2.43
C ALA A 54 7.65 -5.00 2.84
N GLY A 55 8.89 -4.67 2.45
CA GLY A 55 10.08 -5.44 2.75
C GLY A 55 10.20 -6.71 1.91
N VAL A 56 9.75 -6.66 0.66
CA VAL A 56 9.79 -7.77 -0.31
C VAL A 56 10.66 -7.36 -1.50
N ASP A 57 11.58 -8.24 -1.89
CA ASP A 57 12.35 -8.10 -3.13
C ASP A 57 11.43 -8.31 -4.35
N VAL A 58 11.60 -7.49 -5.37
CA VAL A 58 10.79 -7.56 -6.59
C VAL A 58 11.70 -7.73 -7.79
N VAL A 59 11.29 -8.59 -8.72
CA VAL A 59 11.94 -8.74 -10.03
C VAL A 59 10.90 -8.55 -11.13
N ILE A 60 11.21 -7.68 -12.10
CA ILE A 60 10.45 -7.56 -13.33
C ILE A 60 11.26 -8.18 -14.47
N ALA A 61 10.79 -9.31 -14.98
CA ALA A 61 11.43 -10.06 -16.07
C ALA A 61 10.44 -10.35 -17.21
N ALA A 62 10.98 -10.74 -18.38
CA ALA A 62 10.16 -11.14 -19.52
C ALA A 62 9.61 -12.56 -19.28
N GLY A 63 8.29 -12.73 -19.31
CA GLY A 63 7.65 -14.02 -19.03
C GLY A 63 7.88 -15.11 -20.08
N MET A 64 8.49 -14.78 -21.22
CA MET A 64 8.84 -15.73 -22.28
C MET A 64 10.26 -16.30 -22.11
N GLU A 65 11.03 -15.81 -21.15
CA GLU A 65 12.35 -16.35 -20.82
C GLU A 65 12.20 -17.77 -20.24
N PRO A 66 12.94 -18.78 -20.75
CA PRO A 66 12.92 -20.13 -20.22
C PRO A 66 13.27 -20.15 -18.72
N ASP A 67 12.48 -20.90 -17.95
CA ASP A 67 12.66 -21.15 -16.52
C ASP A 67 12.81 -19.89 -15.65
N VAL A 68 12.31 -18.74 -16.12
CA VAL A 68 12.54 -17.42 -15.50
C VAL A 68 12.16 -17.37 -14.02
N ILE A 69 11.11 -18.09 -13.61
CA ILE A 69 10.67 -18.13 -12.21
C ILE A 69 11.72 -18.86 -11.34
N LEU A 70 12.21 -20.01 -11.80
CA LEU A 70 13.21 -20.81 -11.07
C LEU A 70 14.53 -20.06 -10.99
N ARG A 71 14.97 -19.49 -12.11
CA ARG A 71 16.20 -18.69 -12.20
C ARG A 71 16.19 -17.48 -11.27
N VAL A 72 15.07 -16.75 -11.23
CA VAL A 72 14.88 -15.65 -10.29
C VAL A 72 14.88 -16.14 -8.84
N ALA A 73 14.25 -17.27 -8.54
CA ALA A 73 14.23 -17.87 -7.20
C ALA A 73 15.64 -18.30 -6.74
N ASP A 74 16.49 -18.76 -7.66
CA ASP A 74 17.89 -19.12 -7.41
C ASP A 74 18.83 -17.90 -7.33
N GLY A 75 18.30 -16.68 -7.50
CA GLY A 75 19.05 -15.44 -7.37
C GLY A 75 19.81 -15.03 -8.64
N GLU A 76 19.52 -15.64 -9.79
CA GLU A 76 20.11 -15.25 -11.06
C GLU A 76 19.71 -13.82 -11.44
N ALA A 77 20.65 -13.06 -11.99
CA ALA A 77 20.43 -11.69 -12.45
C ALA A 77 19.64 -11.64 -13.77
N VAL A 78 18.33 -11.85 -13.69
CA VAL A 78 17.41 -11.83 -14.84
C VAL A 78 16.42 -10.68 -14.73
N GLY A 79 16.30 -9.88 -15.80
CA GLY A 79 15.41 -8.73 -15.82
C GLY A 79 15.92 -7.56 -14.98
N THR A 80 15.02 -6.89 -14.26
CA THR A 80 15.35 -5.77 -13.36
C THR A 80 14.97 -6.13 -11.94
N ARG A 81 15.94 -6.12 -11.03
CA ARG A 81 15.75 -6.36 -9.59
C ARG A 81 15.58 -5.05 -8.83
N PHE A 82 14.64 -5.06 -7.88
CA PHE A 82 14.38 -3.98 -6.95
C PHE A 82 14.43 -4.55 -5.53
N PRO A 83 15.44 -4.19 -4.71
CA PRO A 83 15.60 -4.73 -3.36
C PRO A 83 14.52 -4.19 -2.41
N ALA A 84 14.15 -4.99 -1.42
CA ALA A 84 13.38 -4.55 -0.26
C ALA A 84 14.05 -3.34 0.40
N LEU A 85 13.24 -2.39 0.91
CA LEU A 85 13.76 -1.28 1.69
C LEU A 85 14.10 -1.77 3.11
N ASP A 86 15.27 -1.37 3.61
CA ASP A 86 15.83 -1.86 4.88
C ASP A 86 15.05 -1.37 6.13
N THR A 87 14.19 -0.36 5.96
CA THR A 87 13.41 0.25 7.06
C THR A 87 11.95 -0.18 7.04
N ARG A 88 11.67 -1.43 7.44
CA ARG A 88 10.33 -2.06 7.43
C ARG A 88 9.19 -1.27 8.10
N LEU A 89 9.49 -0.43 9.10
CA LEU A 89 8.50 0.35 9.88
C LEU A 89 8.40 1.81 9.44
N GLU A 90 9.54 2.47 9.20
CA GLU A 90 9.61 3.86 8.74
C GLU A 90 9.13 3.99 7.28
N SER A 91 9.55 3.11 6.38
CA SER A 91 9.18 3.16 4.95
C SER A 91 7.67 2.97 4.70
N ARG A 92 7.01 2.11 5.49
CA ARG A 92 5.57 1.86 5.34
C ARG A 92 4.73 3.00 5.91
N LYS A 93 5.15 3.59 7.03
CA LYS A 93 4.53 4.79 7.60
C LYS A 93 4.77 6.02 6.73
N ALA A 94 5.97 6.18 6.17
CA ALA A 94 6.29 7.21 5.19
C ALA A 94 5.39 7.08 3.95
N TRP A 95 5.10 5.86 3.47
CA TRP A 95 4.13 5.67 2.39
C TRP A 95 2.70 6.02 2.78
N ILE A 96 2.25 5.75 4.01
CA ILE A 96 0.93 6.21 4.47
C ILE A 96 0.85 7.74 4.48
N LEU A 97 1.96 8.42 4.77
CA LEU A 97 2.05 9.87 4.78
C LEU A 97 2.14 10.48 3.38
N ALA A 98 3.01 9.94 2.52
CA ALA A 98 3.37 10.46 1.19
C ALA A 98 2.62 9.79 0.03
N GLY A 99 1.86 8.74 0.31
CA GLY A 99 1.17 7.90 -0.67
C GLY A 99 -0.08 8.55 -1.26
N PRO A 100 -0.91 7.75 -1.95
CA PRO A 100 -2.11 8.25 -2.62
C PRO A 100 -3.03 9.02 -1.69
N LYS A 101 -3.74 10.00 -2.25
CA LYS A 101 -4.73 10.80 -1.50
C LYS A 101 -5.69 9.86 -0.74
N PRO A 102 -5.95 10.11 0.56
CA PRO A 102 -6.85 9.27 1.34
C PRO A 102 -8.22 9.09 0.66
N ALA A 103 -8.65 7.83 0.54
CA ALA A 103 -9.88 7.43 -0.17
C ALA A 103 -11.16 7.64 0.67
N GLY A 104 -11.00 7.85 1.98
CA GLY A 104 -12.12 8.05 2.90
C GLY A 104 -11.71 8.54 4.28
N ARG A 105 -12.69 8.57 5.19
CA ARG A 105 -12.53 9.07 6.56
C ARG A 105 -13.26 8.18 7.56
N LEU A 106 -12.63 7.93 8.69
CA LEU A 106 -13.21 7.30 9.87
C LEU A 106 -13.28 8.34 10.98
N ILE A 107 -14.46 8.57 11.54
CA ILE A 107 -14.64 9.40 12.73
C ILE A 107 -14.71 8.46 13.92
N VAL A 108 -13.85 8.69 14.90
CA VAL A 108 -13.68 7.82 16.07
C VAL A 108 -14.13 8.51 17.35
N ASP A 109 -14.48 7.71 18.35
CA ASP A 109 -14.79 8.24 19.68
C ASP A 109 -13.52 8.62 20.47
N ASP A 110 -13.75 9.29 21.61
CA ASP A 110 -12.66 9.81 22.44
C ASP A 110 -11.80 8.67 23.02
N GLY A 111 -12.39 7.51 23.29
CA GLY A 111 -11.66 6.34 23.80
C GLY A 111 -10.71 5.74 22.75
N ALA A 112 -11.15 5.67 21.50
CA ALA A 112 -10.34 5.24 20.38
C ALA A 112 -9.27 6.28 20.00
N ALA A 113 -9.61 7.58 20.04
CA ALA A 113 -8.64 8.66 19.85
C ALA A 113 -7.51 8.57 20.89
N GLU A 114 -7.85 8.44 22.17
CA GLU A 114 -6.89 8.25 23.27
C GLU A 114 -6.02 7.00 23.08
N ALA A 115 -6.64 5.88 22.68
CA ALA A 115 -5.93 4.62 22.48
C ALA A 115 -4.92 4.69 21.31
N ILE A 116 -5.27 5.38 20.24
CA ILE A 116 -4.42 5.56 19.06
C ILE A 116 -3.28 6.55 19.37
N CYS A 117 -3.61 7.75 19.84
CA CYS A 117 -2.63 8.83 20.03
C CYS A 117 -1.67 8.57 21.19
N HIS A 118 -2.16 8.08 22.33
CA HIS A 118 -1.35 8.02 23.56
C HIS A 118 -0.91 6.60 23.95
N LYS A 119 -1.57 5.56 23.44
CA LYS A 119 -1.28 4.16 23.81
C LYS A 119 -0.72 3.31 22.67
N GLY A 120 -0.58 3.87 21.46
CA GLY A 120 -0.07 3.16 20.29
C GLY A 120 -0.86 1.90 19.94
N ARG A 121 -2.18 1.93 20.17
CA ARG A 121 -3.08 0.80 19.90
C ARG A 121 -3.69 0.89 18.50
N SER A 122 -4.14 -0.25 18.01
CA SER A 122 -4.88 -0.34 16.75
C SER A 122 -6.29 0.25 16.91
N LEU A 123 -6.88 0.71 15.80
CA LEU A 123 -8.27 1.12 15.77
C LEU A 123 -9.17 -0.12 15.64
N LEU A 124 -10.00 -0.36 16.64
CA LEU A 124 -11.02 -1.41 16.63
C LEU A 124 -12.36 -0.87 16.09
N PRO A 125 -13.24 -1.72 15.52
CA PRO A 125 -14.56 -1.30 15.06
C PRO A 125 -15.40 -0.63 16.15
N ALA A 126 -15.25 -1.07 17.40
CA ALA A 126 -15.94 -0.53 18.58
C ALA A 126 -15.78 0.99 18.73
N GLY A 127 -14.64 1.53 18.30
CA GLY A 127 -14.30 2.94 18.39
C GLY A 127 -14.77 3.79 17.22
N ILE A 128 -15.31 3.19 16.15
CA ILE A 128 -15.73 3.90 14.93
C ILE A 128 -17.16 4.39 15.09
N ARG A 129 -17.35 5.71 14.97
CA ARG A 129 -18.66 6.37 15.02
C ARG A 129 -19.25 6.62 13.64
N LYS A 130 -18.42 6.92 12.65
CA LYS A 130 -18.90 7.19 11.29
C LYS A 130 -17.85 6.85 10.24
N VAL A 131 -18.33 6.36 9.09
CA VAL A 131 -17.52 6.01 7.91
C VAL A 131 -17.96 6.88 6.73
N GLU A 132 -17.06 7.71 6.22
CA GLU A 132 -17.30 8.61 5.09
C GLU A 132 -16.42 8.24 3.88
N GLY A 133 -16.98 8.35 2.67
CA GLY A 133 -16.31 7.97 1.41
C GLY A 133 -16.61 6.55 0.96
N ASN A 134 -15.95 6.11 -0.11
CA ASN A 134 -16.04 4.74 -0.61
C ASN A 134 -14.63 4.24 -0.90
N PHE A 135 -14.23 3.17 -0.23
CA PHE A 135 -12.88 2.64 -0.26
C PHE A 135 -12.90 1.13 -0.02
N LEU A 136 -11.84 0.48 -0.46
CA LEU A 136 -11.61 -0.95 -0.33
C LEU A 136 -10.62 -1.26 0.78
N ARG A 137 -10.56 -2.52 1.18
CA ARG A 137 -9.50 -3.03 2.06
C ARG A 137 -8.14 -2.76 1.42
N GLY A 138 -7.21 -2.22 2.20
CA GLY A 138 -5.88 -1.82 1.72
C GLY A 138 -5.76 -0.35 1.31
N ASP A 139 -6.86 0.40 1.24
CA ASP A 139 -6.82 1.84 0.97
C ASP A 139 -6.40 2.64 2.21
N THR A 140 -5.79 3.80 1.98
CA THR A 140 -5.47 4.77 3.04
C THR A 140 -6.70 5.62 3.37
N VAL A 141 -6.99 5.81 4.65
CA VAL A 141 -8.07 6.68 5.15
C VAL A 141 -7.56 7.66 6.20
N LEU A 142 -8.29 8.76 6.35
CA LEU A 142 -8.13 9.69 7.47
C LEU A 142 -8.82 9.13 8.71
N ILE A 143 -8.19 9.28 9.87
CA ILE A 143 -8.78 9.00 11.18
C ILE A 143 -8.96 10.34 11.88
N LEU A 144 -10.22 10.70 12.15
CA LEU A 144 -10.63 11.99 12.68
C LEU A 144 -11.27 11.83 14.06
N ASP A 145 -11.08 12.80 14.94
CA ASP A 145 -11.84 12.90 16.18
C ASP A 145 -13.28 13.42 15.95
N ASN A 146 -14.05 13.52 17.03
CA ASN A 146 -15.40 14.08 17.01
C ASN A 146 -15.46 15.56 16.54
N ALA A 147 -14.37 16.32 16.73
CA ALA A 147 -14.22 17.70 16.24
C ALA A 147 -13.74 17.76 14.78
N ARG A 148 -13.64 16.61 14.10
CA ARG A 148 -13.14 16.45 12.73
C ARG A 148 -11.68 16.86 12.54
N ARG A 149 -10.89 16.90 13.61
CA ARG A 149 -9.43 17.09 13.55
C ARG A 149 -8.77 15.79 13.14
N GLU A 150 -7.77 15.90 12.27
CA GLU A 150 -7.02 14.75 11.77
C GLU A 150 -6.03 14.27 12.84
N LEU A 151 -6.28 13.08 13.38
CA LEU A 151 -5.43 12.46 14.38
C LEU A 151 -4.34 11.63 13.71
N ALA A 152 -4.75 10.85 12.71
CA ALA A 152 -3.92 9.85 12.09
C ALA A 152 -4.35 9.54 10.66
N ARG A 153 -3.47 8.85 9.94
CA ARG A 153 -3.79 8.13 8.70
C ARG A 153 -3.50 6.67 8.88
N GLY A 154 -4.23 5.82 8.16
CA GLY A 154 -3.87 4.41 8.15
C GLY A 154 -4.55 3.59 7.06
N ILE A 155 -4.07 2.36 6.92
CA ILE A 155 -4.55 1.40 5.92
C ILE A 155 -5.70 0.59 6.52
N VAL A 156 -6.86 0.60 5.85
CA VAL A 156 -8.04 -0.11 6.35
C VAL A 156 -7.98 -1.62 6.11
N GLY A 157 -8.39 -2.39 7.12
CA GLY A 157 -8.53 -3.84 7.06
C GLY A 157 -9.84 -4.33 6.41
N TYR A 158 -10.80 -3.42 6.19
CA TYR A 158 -12.15 -3.72 5.70
C TYR A 158 -12.61 -2.67 4.69
N THR A 159 -13.59 -3.03 3.86
CA THR A 159 -14.21 -2.07 2.92
C THR A 159 -15.07 -1.04 3.67
N ALA A 160 -15.37 0.09 3.02
CA ALA A 160 -16.28 1.08 3.58
C ALA A 160 -17.69 0.51 3.88
N ALA A 161 -18.17 -0.41 3.04
CA ALA A 161 -19.47 -1.07 3.23
C ALA A 161 -19.47 -1.96 4.48
N ASP A 162 -18.38 -2.68 4.72
CA ASP A 162 -18.23 -3.56 5.88
C ASP A 162 -18.05 -2.76 7.17
N LEU A 163 -17.17 -1.75 7.16
CA LEU A 163 -16.95 -0.89 8.32
C LEU A 163 -18.24 -0.19 8.77
N ARG A 164 -19.16 0.15 7.85
CA ARG A 164 -20.48 0.68 8.24
C ARG A 164 -21.34 -0.32 9.03
N LYS A 165 -21.22 -1.62 8.73
CA LYS A 165 -21.97 -2.68 9.42
C LYS A 165 -21.38 -3.02 10.79
N ILE A 166 -20.05 -2.94 10.91
CA ILE A 166 -19.31 -3.30 12.13
C ILE A 166 -18.90 -2.09 13.00
N ALA A 167 -19.17 -0.86 12.56
CA ALA A 167 -18.95 0.33 13.38
C ALA A 167 -19.69 0.22 14.72
N GLY A 168 -18.96 0.45 15.81
CA GLY A 168 -19.46 0.35 17.18
C GLY A 168 -19.64 -1.05 17.73
N CYS A 169 -19.29 -2.12 17.00
CA CYS A 169 -19.40 -3.50 17.51
C CYS A 169 -18.11 -3.98 18.19
N ARG A 170 -18.23 -5.02 19.02
CA ARG A 170 -17.06 -5.71 19.57
C ARG A 170 -16.41 -6.53 18.45
N SER A 171 -15.11 -6.78 18.55
CA SER A 171 -14.39 -7.56 17.54
C SER A 171 -14.96 -8.97 17.36
N ASP A 172 -15.42 -9.59 18.45
CA ASP A 172 -16.08 -10.91 18.44
C ASP A 172 -17.40 -10.92 17.64
N ASP A 173 -18.03 -9.75 17.41
CA ASP A 173 -19.27 -9.63 16.65
C ASP A 173 -19.04 -9.51 15.13
N ILE A 174 -17.79 -9.34 14.68
CA ILE A 174 -17.48 -9.04 13.27
C ILE A 174 -17.96 -10.16 12.36
N GLU A 175 -17.58 -11.41 12.67
CA GLU A 175 -17.93 -12.57 11.85
C GLU A 175 -19.44 -12.78 11.82
N THR A 176 -20.13 -12.54 12.93
CA THR A 176 -21.60 -12.63 12.99
C THR A 176 -22.28 -11.56 12.12
N ARG A 177 -21.72 -10.35 12.05
CA ARG A 177 -22.30 -9.24 11.26
C ARG A 177 -21.96 -9.28 9.78
N LEU A 178 -20.82 -9.84 9.41
CA LEU A 178 -20.34 -9.86 8.01
C LEU A 178 -20.45 -11.24 7.36
N GLY A 179 -20.49 -12.32 8.14
CA GLY A 179 -20.34 -13.70 7.65
C GLY A 179 -18.89 -14.12 7.40
N TYR A 180 -17.91 -13.26 7.72
CA TYR A 180 -16.48 -13.51 7.61
C TYR A 180 -15.69 -12.56 8.51
N THR A 181 -14.40 -12.83 8.69
CA THR A 181 -13.47 -11.94 9.38
C THR A 181 -12.11 -11.87 8.69
N TYR A 182 -11.48 -10.70 8.73
CA TYR A 182 -10.08 -10.47 8.36
C TYR A 182 -9.22 -10.15 9.60
N GLY A 183 -9.74 -10.42 10.80
CA GLY A 183 -9.14 -10.10 12.09
C GLY A 183 -9.92 -9.03 12.85
N ASP A 184 -9.48 -8.75 14.07
CA ASP A 184 -10.27 -8.00 15.05
C ASP A 184 -10.26 -6.47 14.86
N VAL A 185 -9.51 -6.01 13.87
CA VAL A 185 -8.97 -4.65 13.80
C VAL A 185 -9.40 -3.95 12.51
N ALA A 186 -9.91 -2.73 12.64
CA ALA A 186 -10.27 -1.89 11.50
C ALA A 186 -9.04 -1.23 10.84
N VAL A 187 -8.10 -0.72 11.64
CA VAL A 187 -6.79 -0.21 11.19
C VAL A 187 -5.73 -0.66 12.19
N HIS A 188 -4.73 -1.42 11.73
CA HIS A 188 -3.70 -1.95 12.61
C HIS A 188 -2.68 -0.87 12.99
N ARG A 189 -2.14 -0.89 14.22
CA ARG A 189 -1.16 0.11 14.70
C ARG A 189 0.11 0.22 13.84
N ASN A 190 0.50 -0.88 13.19
CA ASN A 190 1.66 -0.89 12.28
C ASN A 190 1.33 -0.25 10.92
N ASP A 191 0.04 -0.12 10.63
CA ASP A 191 -0.54 0.48 9.43
C ASP A 191 -1.16 1.85 9.73
N LEU A 192 -0.69 2.50 10.79
CA LEU A 192 -1.19 3.77 11.29
C LEU A 192 -0.02 4.73 11.55
N ILE A 193 -0.18 5.98 11.14
CA ILE A 193 0.74 7.08 11.45
C ILE A 193 -0.04 8.23 12.12
N LEU A 194 0.50 8.74 13.23
CA LEU A 194 -0.02 9.91 13.91
C LEU A 194 0.44 11.18 13.18
N LEU A 195 -0.42 12.20 13.15
CA LEU A 195 -0.13 13.49 12.52
C LEU A 195 -0.11 14.65 13.50
N THR A 196 -0.39 14.37 14.77
CA THR A 196 -0.33 15.31 15.87
C THR A 196 0.66 14.77 16.89
N ASP A 197 1.59 15.63 17.30
CA ASP A 197 2.46 15.44 18.46
C ASP A 197 1.67 15.64 19.77
#